data_AF-A0A0S7X8U4-F1
#
_entry.id   AF-A0A0S7X8U4-F1
#
_cell.length_a   1.000
_cell.length_b   1.000
_cell.length_c   1.000
_cell.angle_alpha   90.00
_cell.angle_beta   90.00
_cell.angle_gamma   90.00
#
_symmetry.space_group_name_H-M   'P 1'
#
loop_
_entity.id
_entity.type
_entity.pdbx_description
1 polymer ?
#
loop_
_entity_poly.entity_id
_entity_poly.type
_entity_poly.pdbx_seq_one_letter_code
_entity_poly.pdbx_strand_id
1 'polypeptide(L)' 'MREIVKHNAGRIYLGVLFATVVAMLYVTRYFTRGILVGGIVPLPFFSGVCFLLIWLIAYLIYFFKYWPYR' A
#
# COMPACT_ATOMS: atom_id res chain seq x y z
N MET A 1 -3.10 -22.75 2.49
CA MET A 1 -2.18 -21.82 3.19
C MET A 1 -0.69 -22.04 2.88
N ARG A 2 -0.17 -23.27 2.72
CA ARG A 2 1.23 -23.52 2.30
C ARG A 2 1.56 -23.05 0.87
N GLU A 3 0.56 -22.92 0.00
CA GLU A 3 0.76 -22.47 -1.39
C GLU A 3 1.09 -20.97 -1.51
N ILE A 4 0.55 -20.12 -0.63
CA ILE A 4 0.84 -18.68 -0.61
C ILE A 4 2.33 -18.41 -0.29
N VAL A 5 2.94 -19.28 0.53
CA VAL A 5 4.36 -19.17 0.93
C VAL A 5 5.30 -19.69 -0.15
N LYS A 6 4.83 -20.62 -1.01
CA LYS A 6 5.60 -21.19 -2.13
C LYS A 6 5.52 -20.32 -3.39
N HIS A 7 4.47 -19.51 -3.54
CA HIS A 7 4.34 -18.56 -4.64
C HIS A 7 5.19 -17.31 -4.39
N ASN A 8 6.28 -17.16 -5.16
CA ASN A 8 7.14 -15.96 -5.16
C ASN A 8 6.33 -14.66 -5.30
N ALA A 9 5.21 -14.69 -6.02
CA ALA A 9 4.35 -13.53 -6.20
C ALA A 9 3.55 -13.14 -4.95
N GLY A 10 3.14 -14.10 -4.11
CA GLY A 10 2.50 -13.80 -2.82
C GLY A 10 3.48 -13.13 -1.85
N ARG A 11 4.76 -13.50 -1.91
CA ARG A 11 5.85 -12.84 -1.16
C ARG A 11 6.10 -11.41 -1.63
N ILE A 12 6.12 -11.18 -2.95
CA ILE A 12 6.26 -9.82 -3.50
C ILE A 12 5.07 -8.95 -3.09
N TYR A 13 3.85 -9.48 -3.19
CA TYR A 13 2.65 -8.78 -2.74
C TYR A 13 2.71 -8.40 -1.25
N LEU A 14 3.04 -9.36 -0.37
CA LEU A 14 3.22 -9.08 1.05
C LEU A 14 4.35 -8.09 1.31
N GLY A 15 5.45 -8.16 0.55
CA GLY A 15 6.54 -7.20 0.63
C GLY A 15 6.11 -5.78 0.26
N VAL A 16 5.31 -5.61 -0.80
CA VAL A 16 4.78 -4.30 -1.22
C VAL A 16 3.78 -3.75 -0.21
N LEU A 17 2.88 -4.58 0.32
CA LEU A 17 1.97 -4.18 1.40
C LEU A 17 2.73 -3.77 2.65
N PHE A 18 3.77 -4.51 3.03
CA PHE A 18 4.57 -4.19 4.20
C PHE A 18 5.38 -2.90 3.99
N ALA A 19 6.00 -2.73 2.81
CA ALA A 19 6.74 -1.53 2.46
C ALA A 19 5.85 -0.28 2.47
N THR A 20 4.60 -0.38 2.01
CA THR A 20 3.65 0.74 2.05
C THR A 20 3.25 1.14 3.47
N VAL A 21 3.10 0.18 4.38
CA VAL A 21 2.87 0.46 5.81
C VAL A 21 4.08 1.17 6.42
N VAL A 22 5.30 0.67 6.15
CA VAL A 22 6.53 1.31 6.63
C VAL A 22 6.68 2.73 6.09
N ALA A 23 6.39 2.94 4.81
CA ALA A 23 6.40 4.26 4.20
C ALA A 23 5.39 5.20 4.87
N MET A 24 4.17 4.72 5.18
CA MET A 24 3.15 5.51 5.85
C MET A 24 3.55 5.89 7.29
N LEU A 25 4.19 4.97 8.02
CA LEU A 25 4.75 5.23 9.35
C LEU A 25 5.92 6.23 9.33
N TYR A 26 6.71 6.23 8.26
CA TYR A 26 7.78 7.20 8.08
C TYR A 26 7.23 8.60 7.81
N VAL A 27 6.20 8.68 6.96
CA VAL A 27 5.56 9.95 6.56
C VAL A 27 4.79 10.60 7.72
N THR A 28 4.30 9.82 8.69
CA THR A 28 3.53 10.34 9.85
C THR A 28 4.32 11.34 10.68
N ARG A 29 5.66 11.27 10.69
CA ARG A 29 6.56 12.22 11.39
C ARG A 29 6.44 13.65 10.85
N TYR A 30 5.98 13.79 9.61
CA TYR A 30 5.83 15.08 8.95
C TYR A 30 4.42 15.66 9.09
N PHE A 31 3.48 14.90 9.68
CA PHE A 31 2.09 15.36 9.85
C PHE A 31 1.96 16.52 10.84
N THR A 32 2.82 16.57 11.85
CA THR A 32 2.84 17.65 12.85
C THR A 32 3.33 18.98 12.29
N ARG A 33 3.95 19.00 11.11
CA ARG A 33 4.46 20.23 10.48
C ARG A 33 3.42 20.99 9.65
N GLY A 34 2.18 20.51 9.57
CA GLY A 34 1.10 21.20 8.84
C GLY A 34 1.40 21.37 7.34
N ILE A 35 2.15 20.44 6.74
CA ILE A 35 2.56 20.55 5.34
C ILE A 35 1.35 20.36 4.43
N LEU A 36 1.18 21.28 3.48
CA LEU A 36 0.16 21.21 2.43
C LEU A 36 0.82 20.74 1.12
N VAL A 37 0.34 19.63 0.58
CA VAL A 37 0.75 19.14 -0.74
C VAL A 37 0.08 20.02 -1.80
N GLY A 38 0.89 20.76 -2.57
CA GLY A 38 0.40 21.67 -3.60
C GLY A 38 -0.47 22.81 -3.07
N GLY A 39 -0.40 23.13 -1.77
CA GLY A 39 -1.19 24.20 -1.13
C GLY A 39 -2.67 23.90 -0.91
N ILE A 40 -3.17 22.74 -1.37
CA ILE A 40 -4.61 22.43 -1.38
C ILE A 40 -4.94 21.29 -0.42
N VAL A 41 -4.06 20.28 -0.32
CA VAL A 41 -4.37 19.03 0.39
C VAL A 41 -3.42 18.83 1.57
N PRO A 42 -3.92 18.53 2.79
CA PRO A 42 -3.07 18.16 3.91
C PRO A 42 -2.22 16.92 3.58
N LEU A 43 -0.93 16.95 3.91
CA LEU A 43 -0.02 15.79 3.77
C LEU A 43 -0.59 14.48 4.35
N PRO A 44 -1.27 14.49 5.53
CA PRO A 44 -1.90 13.28 6.05
C PRO A 44 -2.98 12.71 5.14
N PHE A 45 -3.80 13.59 4.57
CA PHE A 45 -4.88 13.17 3.68
C PHE A 45 -4.33 12.61 2.36
N PHE A 46 -3.39 13.33 1.75
CA PHE A 46 -2.78 12.89 0.49
C PHE A 46 -2.05 11.54 0.63
N SER A 47 -1.24 11.39 1.68
CA SER A 47 -0.52 10.14 1.94
C SER A 47 -1.45 8.97 2.24
N GLY A 48 -2.55 9.19 2.97
CA GLY A 48 -3.57 8.17 3.20
C GLY A 48 -4.28 7.73 1.91
N VAL A 49 -4.60 8.67 1.01
CA VAL A 49 -5.18 8.35 -0.31
C VAL A 49 -4.19 7.55 -1.15
N CYS A 50 -2.92 7.96 -1.22
CA CYS A 50 -1.88 7.20 -1.93
C CYS A 50 -1.73 5.79 -1.36
N PHE A 51 -1.72 5.64 -0.03
CA PHE A 51 -1.64 4.34 0.63
C PHE A 51 -2.81 3.44 0.22
N LEU A 52 -4.04 3.95 0.31
CA LEU A 52 -5.26 3.24 -0.10
C LEU A 52 -5.21 2.81 -1.57
N LEU A 53 -4.79 3.69 -2.47
CA LEU A 53 -4.68 3.39 -3.89
C LEU A 53 -3.66 2.29 -4.16
N ILE A 54 -2.47 2.37 -3.56
CA ILE A 54 -1.43 1.34 -3.74
C ILE A 54 -1.93 0.00 -3.18
N TRP A 55 -2.57 0.00 -2.01
CA TRP A 55 -3.17 -1.19 -1.42
C TRP A 55 -4.25 -1.80 -2.32
N LEU A 56 -5.14 -0.97 -2.86
CA LEU A 56 -6.22 -1.40 -3.75
C LEU A 56 -5.65 -1.99 -5.05
N ILE A 57 -4.67 -1.33 -5.67
CA ILE A 57 -4.02 -1.81 -6.88
C ILE A 57 -3.30 -3.14 -6.61
N ALA A 58 -2.54 -3.21 -5.52
CA ALA A 58 -1.85 -4.44 -5.13
C ALA A 58 -2.86 -5.57 -4.89
N TYR A 59 -3.98 -5.27 -4.20
CA TYR A 59 -5.06 -6.22 -3.97
C TYR A 59 -5.70 -6.68 -5.27
N LEU A 60 -6.03 -5.76 -6.19
CA LEU A 60 -6.59 -6.10 -7.50
C LEU A 60 -5.63 -6.94 -8.34
N ILE A 61 -4.34 -6.62 -8.36
CA ILE A 61 -3.32 -7.43 -9.07
C ILE A 61 -3.27 -8.83 -8.48
N TYR A 62 -3.25 -8.96 -7.16
CA TYR A 62 -3.23 -10.26 -6.50
C TYR A 62 -4.53 -11.02 -6.77
N PHE A 63 -5.68 -10.36 -6.66
CA PHE A 63 -7.00 -10.89 -6.96
C PHE A 63 -7.05 -11.38 -8.41
N PHE A 64 -6.94 -10.51 -9.41
CA PHE A 64 -7.06 -10.92 -10.82
C PHE A 64 -6.04 -11.98 -11.26
N LYS A 65 -4.84 -12.00 -10.66
CA LYS A 65 -3.78 -12.93 -11.06
C LYS A 65 -3.80 -14.27 -10.31
N TYR A 66 -4.32 -14.31 -9.08
CA TYR A 66 -4.29 -15.50 -8.22
C TYR A 66 -5.67 -15.96 -7.77
N TRP A 67 -6.76 -15.32 -8.21
CA TRP A 67 -8.12 -15.72 -7.85
C TRP A 67 -8.48 -17.09 -8.45
N PRO A 68 -8.97 -18.04 -7.64
CA PRO A 68 -9.11 -19.46 -7.99
C PRO A 68 -10.40 -19.80 -8.77
N TYR A 69 -11.19 -18.81 -9.22
CA TYR A 69 -12.33 -19.07 -10.12
C TYR A 69 -11.91 -19.13 -11.61
N ARG A 70 -10.72 -19.71 -11.85
CA ARG A 70 -10.34 -20.43 -13.07
C ARG A 70 -9.65 -21.71 -12.66
#